data_AF-A0A0B1TSP0-F1
#
_entry.id   AF-A0A0B1TSP0-F1
#
_cell.length_a   1.000
_cell.length_b   1.000
_cell.length_c   1.000
_cell.angle_alpha   90.00
_cell.angle_beta   90.00
_cell.angle_gamma   90.00
#
_symmetry.space_group_name_H-M   'P 1'
#
loop_
_entity.id
_entity.type
_entity.pdbx_description
1 polymer ?
#
loop_
_entity_poly.entity_id
_entity_poly.type
_entity_poly.pdbx_seq_one_letter_code
_entity_poly.pdbx_strand_id
1 'polypeptide(L)'
;MAPSDHPEVRIIVLERGEHLDTIVRRLQKGYFVRFHRGSSLLGVDVEICTTLTGDEPLKWTDGTDHLAVYCQVECVRAGSFKYRFTADGE
;
A
#
# COMPACT_ATOMS: atom_id res chain seq x y z
N MET A 1 2.65 -15.00 26.29
CA MET A 1 2.28 -13.64 25.85
C MET A 1 1.28 -13.81 24.73
N ALA A 2 0.03 -13.38 24.93
CA ALA A 2 -0.93 -13.33 23.83
C ALA A 2 -0.43 -12.29 22.80
N PRO A 3 -0.52 -12.55 21.48
CA PRO A 3 -0.29 -11.50 20.51
C PRO A 3 -1.31 -10.40 20.80
N SER A 4 -0.83 -9.16 20.90
CA SER A 4 -1.68 -7.98 21.05
C SER A 4 -2.76 -8.01 19.96
N ASP A 5 -4.04 -8.03 20.36
CA ASP A 5 -5.24 -8.08 19.50
C ASP A 5 -5.43 -6.85 18.60
N HIS A 6 -4.39 -6.03 18.44
CA HIS A 6 -4.43 -4.86 17.59
C HIS A 6 -3.94 -5.24 16.18
N PRO A 7 -4.75 -5.00 15.14
CA PRO A 7 -4.33 -5.26 13.78
C PRO A 7 -3.10 -4.41 13.45
N GLU A 8 -2.00 -5.05 13.07
CA GLU A 8 -0.79 -4.34 12.74
C GLU A 8 -0.90 -3.68 11.36
N VAL A 9 -0.28 -2.51 11.23
CA VAL A 9 -0.15 -1.80 9.96
C VAL A 9 1.28 -1.99 9.45
N ARG A 10 1.42 -2.45 8.21
CA ARG A 10 2.70 -2.45 7.49
C ARG A 10 2.72 -1.29 6.51
N ILE A 11 3.74 -0.45 6.64
CA ILE A 11 3.93 0.72 5.80
C ILE A 11 4.83 0.35 4.62
N ILE A 12 4.39 0.70 3.42
CA ILE A 12 5.18 0.67 2.19
C ILE A 12 5.24 2.11 1.69
N VAL A 13 6.44 2.66 1.62
CA VAL A 13 6.68 3.94 0.94
C VAL A 13 6.99 3.63 -0.51
N LEU A 14 6.33 4.33 -1.43
CA LEU A 14 6.50 4.15 -2.88
C LEU A 14 7.48 5.18 -3.41
N GLU A 15 8.54 4.74 -4.08
CA GLU A 15 9.45 5.62 -4.79
C GLU A 15 9.51 5.25 -6.28
N ARG A 16 9.75 6.24 -7.14
CA ARG A 16 9.88 6.07 -8.59
C ARG A 16 11.14 5.25 -8.88
N GLY A 17 11.01 4.22 -9.72
CA GLY A 17 12.13 3.34 -10.07
C GLY A 17 12.44 2.26 -9.04
N GLU A 18 11.62 2.06 -8.00
CA GLU A 18 11.79 0.90 -7.14
C GLU A 18 11.45 -0.41 -7.87
N HIS A 19 12.44 -1.30 -7.95
CA HIS A 19 12.30 -2.66 -8.46
C HIS A 19 11.79 -3.60 -7.35
N LEU A 20 10.49 -3.50 -7.05
CA LEU A 20 9.84 -4.26 -5.97
C LEU A 20 9.37 -5.66 -6.40
N ASP A 21 9.66 -6.05 -7.64
CA ASP A 21 9.30 -7.34 -8.25
C ASP A 21 9.87 -8.56 -7.50
N THR A 22 10.87 -8.34 -6.64
CA THR A 22 11.51 -9.40 -5.85
C THR A 22 11.16 -9.38 -4.35
N ILE A 23 10.38 -8.42 -3.86
CA ILE A 23 10.13 -8.28 -2.41
C ILE A 23 8.91 -9.09 -1.97
N VAL A 24 9.17 -10.16 -1.22
CA VAL A 24 8.12 -10.95 -0.55
C VAL A 24 7.96 -10.47 0.89
N ARG A 25 6.77 -9.98 1.24
CA ARG A 25 6.42 -9.56 2.61
C ARG A 25 5.40 -10.52 3.21
N ARG A 26 5.68 -11.05 4.40
CA ARG A 26 4.76 -11.92 5.14
C ARG A 26 3.83 -11.09 6.03
N LEU A 27 2.52 -11.30 5.86
CA LEU A 27 1.46 -10.59 6.58
C LEU A 27 0.45 -11.59 7.17
N GLN A 28 -0.17 -11.22 8.28
CA GLN A 28 -1.24 -12.01 8.90
C GLN A 28 -2.62 -11.55 8.42
N LYS A 29 -3.61 -12.45 8.49
CA LYS A 29 -5.00 -12.10 8.20
C LYS A 29 -5.46 -11.02 9.21
N GLY A 30 -6.15 -10.00 8.71
CA GLY A 30 -6.63 -8.86 9.51
C GLY A 30 -5.59 -7.75 9.70
N TYR A 31 -4.36 -7.91 9.20
CA TYR A 31 -3.38 -6.82 9.17
C TYR A 31 -3.66 -5.88 8.00
N PHE A 32 -3.16 -4.65 8.09
CA PHE A 32 -3.31 -3.65 7.04
C PHE A 32 -1.97 -3.41 6.35
N VAL A 33 -2.03 -3.18 5.04
CA VAL A 33 -0.92 -2.64 4.26
C VAL A 33 -1.28 -1.22 3.89
N ARG A 34 -0.44 -0.27 4.31
CA ARG A 34 -0.61 1.16 4.08
C ARG A 34 0.48 1.65 3.13
N PHE A 35 0.06 2.28 2.05
CA PHE A 35 0.96 2.86 1.06
C PHE A 35 1.04 4.37 1.25
N HIS A 36 2.26 4.88 1.28
CA HIS A 36 2.55 6.32 1.28
C HIS A 36 3.31 6.68 0.01
N ARG A 37 3.08 7.90 -0.48
CA ARG A 37 3.93 8.47 -1.53
C ARG A 37 5.27 8.85 -0.91
N GLY A 38 6.34 8.34 -1.50
CA GLY A 38 7.70 8.71 -1.17
C GLY A 38 8.06 10.09 -1.71
N SER A 39 9.29 10.51 -1.44
CA SER A 39 9.74 11.87 -1.78
C SER A 39 9.75 12.11 -3.28
N SER A 40 10.01 11.07 -4.09
CA SER A 40 10.02 11.18 -5.55
C SER A 40 8.61 11.28 -6.17
N LEU A 41 7.56 11.06 -5.38
CA LEU A 41 6.16 11.03 -5.82
C LEU A 41 5.35 12.19 -5.21
N LEU A 42 6.02 13.22 -4.67
CA LEU A 42 5.35 14.41 -4.17
C LEU A 42 4.70 15.18 -5.32
N GLY A 43 3.41 15.50 -5.17
CA GLY A 43 2.62 16.19 -6.20
C GLY A 43 2.25 15.34 -7.42
N VAL A 44 2.62 14.05 -7.43
CA VAL A 44 2.35 13.10 -8.51
C VAL A 44 1.03 12.40 -8.26
N ASP A 45 0.23 12.21 -9.31
CA ASP A 45 -0.97 11.38 -9.21
C ASP A 45 -0.55 9.90 -9.24
N VAL A 46 -0.95 9.16 -8.21
CA VAL A 46 -0.49 7.78 -8.02
C VAL A 46 -1.71 6.90 -7.87
N GLU A 47 -1.84 5.91 -8.73
CA GLU A 47 -2.86 4.87 -8.59
C GLU A 47 -2.20 3.58 -8.11
N ILE A 48 -2.87 2.85 -7.22
CA ILE A 48 -2.36 1.58 -6.69
C ILE A 48 -3.45 0.53 -6.83
N CYS A 49 -3.19 -0.53 -7.60
CA CYS A 49 -4.08 -1.69 -7.70
C CYS A 49 -3.46 -2.87 -6.97
N THR A 50 -4.29 -3.69 -6.33
CA THR A 50 -3.84 -4.88 -5.60
C THR A 50 -4.65 -6.09 -6.01
N THR A 51 -4.04 -7.27 -5.99
CA THR A 51 -4.79 -8.51 -6.23
C THR A 51 -5.82 -8.84 -5.14
N LEU A 52 -5.85 -8.07 -4.04
CA LEU A 52 -6.86 -8.17 -2.98
C LEU A 52 -8.14 -7.41 -3.32
N THR A 53 -8.01 -6.28 -4.02
CA THR A 53 -9.13 -5.42 -4.43
C THR A 53 -9.52 -5.60 -5.90
N GLY A 54 -8.72 -6.33 -6.68
CA GLY A 54 -8.95 -6.55 -8.11
C GLY A 54 -8.39 -5.42 -8.95
N ASP A 55 -9.14 -5.02 -9.98
CA ASP A 55 -8.71 -3.98 -10.93
C ASP A 55 -9.01 -2.56 -10.43
N GLU A 56 -9.82 -2.41 -9.37
CA GLU A 56 -10.12 -1.09 -8.80
C GLU A 56 -8.92 -0.53 -8.00
N PRO A 57 -8.48 0.71 -8.30
CA PRO A 57 -7.46 1.39 -7.53
C PRO A 57 -7.86 1.64 -6.07
N LEU A 58 -6.90 1.56 -5.17
CA LEU A 58 -7.08 1.94 -3.78
C LEU A 58 -7.34 3.45 -3.68
N LYS A 59 -8.30 3.81 -2.83
CA LYS A 59 -8.63 5.21 -2.56
C LYS A 59 -7.63 5.81 -1.57
N TRP A 60 -7.02 6.92 -1.96
CA TRP A 60 -6.25 7.76 -1.05
C TRP A 60 -7.18 8.49 -0.08
N THR A 61 -6.72 8.67 1.15
CA THR A 61 -7.39 9.52 2.14
C THR A 61 -7.32 10.99 1.71
N ASP A 62 -8.33 11.78 2.07
CA ASP A 62 -8.28 13.23 1.91
C ASP A 62 -7.23 13.84 2.85
N GLY A 63 -6.48 14.82 2.36
CA GLY A 63 -5.49 15.54 3.16
C GLY A 63 -4.67 16.54 2.35
N THR A 64 -4.26 17.63 3.00
CA THR A 64 -3.39 18.67 2.41
C THR A 64 -1.90 18.38 2.60
N ASP A 65 -1.56 17.50 3.54
CA ASP A 65 -0.18 17.06 3.78
C ASP A 65 0.07 15.75 3.03
N HIS A 66 0.91 15.82 2.00
CA HIS A 66 1.29 14.67 1.19
C HIS A 66 1.94 13.54 2.01
N LEU A 67 2.52 13.84 3.19
CA LEU A 67 3.09 12.84 4.09
C LEU A 67 2.03 12.12 4.93
N ALA A 68 0.91 12.78 5.21
CA ALA A 68 -0.22 12.23 5.98
C ALA A 68 -1.22 11.47 5.10
N VAL A 69 -1.21 11.71 3.79
CA VAL A 69 -2.09 11.03 2.83
C VAL A 69 -1.59 9.62 2.53
N TYR A 70 -2.46 8.64 2.72
CA TYR A 70 -2.18 7.24 2.42
C TYR A 70 -3.37 6.55 1.77
N CYS A 71 -3.13 5.40 1.14
CA CYS A 71 -4.19 4.43 0.88
C CYS A 71 -3.83 3.14 1.62
N GLN A 72 -4.83 2.32 1.93
CA GLN A 72 -4.57 1.06 2.62
C GLN A 72 -5.54 -0.04 2.20
N VAL A 73 -5.09 -1.27 2.37
CA VAL A 73 -5.89 -2.48 2.12
C VAL A 73 -5.76 -3.43 3.30
N GLU A 74 -6.87 -4.06 3.67
CA GLU A 74 -6.89 -5.11 4.69
C GLU A 74 -6.53 -6.47 4.06
N CYS A 75 -5.65 -7.21 4.71
CA CYS A 75 -5.34 -8.59 4.36
C CYS A 75 -6.46 -9.54 4.81
N VAL A 76 -7.57 -9.57 4.06
CA VAL A 76 -8.77 -10.36 4.40
C VAL A 76 -8.62 -11.87 4.15
N ARG A 77 -7.63 -12.29 3.37
CA ARG A 77 -7.37 -13.69 2.99
C ARG A 77 -5.90 -14.06 3.24
N ALA A 78 -5.67 -15.30 3.65
CA ALA A 78 -4.32 -15.85 3.70
C ALA A 78 -3.83 -16.14 2.27
N GLY A 79 -2.60 -15.76 1.94
CA GLY A 79 -2.02 -15.99 0.62
C GLY A 79 -0.90 -15.01 0.27
N SER A 80 -0.49 -15.04 -0.98
CA SER A 80 0.34 -13.98 -1.57
C SER A 80 -0.57 -12.96 -2.25
N PHE A 81 -0.25 -11.68 -2.11
CA PHE A 81 -0.87 -10.63 -2.90
C PHE A 81 0.21 -9.80 -3.57
N LYS A 82 -0.14 -9.24 -4.72
CA LYS A 82 0.72 -8.33 -5.47
C LYS A 82 0.06 -6.97 -5.51
N TYR A 83 0.86 -5.92 -5.60
CA TYR A 83 0.39 -4.59 -5.94
C TYR A 83 1.17 -4.09 -7.15
N ARG A 84 0.53 -3.21 -7.91
CA ARG A 84 1.13 -2.39 -8.96
C ARG A 84 0.74 -0.96 -8.66
N PHE A 85 1.64 -0.02 -8.90
CA PHE A 85 1.28 1.38 -8.92
C PHE A 85 1.73 2.01 -10.23
N THR A 86 1.02 3.06 -10.64
CA THR A 86 1.34 3.93 -11.77
C THR A 86 1.50 5.35 -11.25
N ALA A 87 2.26 6.18 -11.96
CA ALA A 87 2.54 7.56 -11.60
C ALA A 87 2.27 8.47 -12.80
N ASP A 88 1.33 9.41 -12.67
CA ASP A 88 0.85 10.28 -13.77
C ASP A 88 0.38 9.50 -15.02
N GLY A 89 -0.15 8.28 -14.81
CA GLY A 89 -0.62 7.41 -15.89
C GLY A 89 0.46 6.61 -16.63
N GLU A 90 1.72 6.66 -16.17
CA GLU A 90 2.85 5.85 -16.64
C GLU A 90 2.97 4.52 -15.86
#